data_AF-A0A1I7UYU3-F1
#
_entry.id   AF-A0A1I7UYU3-F1
#
_cell.length_a   1.000
_cell.length_b   1.000
_cell.length_c   1.000
_cell.angle_alpha   90.00
_cell.angle_beta   90.00
_cell.angle_gamma   90.00
#
_symmetry.space_group_name_H-M   'P 1'
#
loop_
_entity.id
_entity.type
_entity.pdbx_description
1 polymer ?
#
loop_
_entity_poly.entity_id
_entity_poly.type
_entity_poly.pdbx_seq_one_letter_code
_entity_poly.pdbx_strand_id
1 'polypeptide(L)'
;MRKKSTLTACCFLFFICTVINAHVPTIDELLRTNQYILISQQDSVTTIQRDVSAGRCPLFMSKITKDHSQLRFIGAHLIRDTFGRLPPEIMLITDNSYSFNVNIFSLNMTSIFEPTSRKSFKLFDKELFNLSKGIRNFKIKRRIKGTLFDSTSHLLYVDISTDDSFEMEQYYFTKLQTAEYQLTHIRNYHRTSPNSRFDWQEDHYAGKFYYKERVDDEIALFEIPMSAFIPTIWEGEAGVKIGVIQANGTLMGASGGMFYTVGTETNIKTGVLSTSLIPASLMGGFECQAKVEPASLPKFNKLIIVRNDDYCMLKYGADYNQKRCEEEQKDFLASKSFGDEPTDIVKWLLIICIVLFMFIILLFVYIFWLRSNFTTDFDGSHQNEYETEASLFVAKQRSFPSVYQDPALLDVSVDRWN
;
A
#
# COMPACT_ATOMS: atom_id res chain seq x y z
N MET A 1 35.05 17.24 29.75
CA MET A 1 34.41 17.51 28.44
C MET A 1 33.75 16.29 27.75
N ARG A 2 34.01 15.04 28.13
CA ARG A 2 33.41 13.83 27.48
C ARG A 2 31.88 13.67 27.59
N LYS A 3 31.21 14.22 28.61
CA LYS A 3 29.75 14.04 28.82
C LYS A 3 28.84 14.86 27.89
N LYS A 4 29.34 15.93 27.26
CA LYS A 4 28.53 16.78 26.36
C LYS A 4 28.45 16.21 24.93
N SER A 5 29.50 15.53 24.47
CA SER A 5 29.55 14.90 23.14
C SER A 5 28.60 13.71 22.98
N THR A 6 28.34 12.98 24.08
CA THR A 6 27.41 11.83 24.09
C THR A 6 25.94 12.27 24.03
N LEU A 7 25.61 13.44 24.56
CA LEU A 7 24.24 13.97 24.57
C LEU A 7 23.81 14.42 23.16
N THR A 8 24.68 15.14 22.44
CA THR A 8 24.44 15.56 21.05
C THR A 8 24.38 14.39 20.08
N ALA A 9 25.22 13.37 20.27
CA ALA A 9 25.16 12.14 19.47
C ALA A 9 23.85 11.36 19.72
N CYS A 10 23.41 11.25 20.97
CA CYS A 10 22.10 10.66 21.32
C CYS A 10 20.93 11.45 20.73
N CYS A 11 20.96 12.79 20.74
CA CYS A 11 19.89 13.62 20.16
C CYS A 11 19.81 13.48 18.63
N PHE A 12 20.96 13.41 17.94
CA PHE A 12 20.98 13.15 16.48
C PHE A 12 20.50 11.73 16.15
N LEU A 13 20.88 10.73 16.94
CA LEU A 13 20.36 9.36 16.81
C LEU A 13 18.86 9.28 17.11
N PHE A 14 18.36 10.02 18.10
CA PHE A 14 16.92 10.10 18.37
C PHE A 14 16.19 10.79 17.21
N PHE A 15 16.74 11.86 16.64
CA PHE A 15 16.14 12.57 15.51
C PHE A 15 16.09 11.70 14.25
N ILE A 16 17.18 10.98 13.96
CA ILE A 16 17.27 9.99 12.87
C ILE A 16 16.29 8.84 13.14
N CYS A 17 16.19 8.33 14.37
CA CYS A 17 15.20 7.29 14.72
C CYS A 17 13.75 7.79 14.67
N THR A 18 13.47 9.07 14.93
CA THR A 18 12.12 9.65 14.77
C THR A 18 11.76 9.98 13.33
N VAL A 19 12.74 10.25 12.46
CA VAL A 19 12.53 10.42 11.01
C VAL A 19 12.44 9.05 10.30
N ILE A 20 13.04 8.00 10.88
CA ILE A 20 12.91 6.60 10.40
C ILE A 20 11.70 5.89 11.03
N ASN A 21 10.89 6.55 11.88
CA ASN A 21 9.61 5.98 12.28
C ASN A 21 8.77 5.76 11.01
N ALA A 22 8.64 4.48 10.67
CA ALA A 22 8.12 3.99 9.40
C ALA A 22 6.81 4.71 9.07
N HIS A 23 6.83 5.51 7.99
CA HIS A 23 5.61 6.02 7.40
C HIS A 23 4.81 4.82 6.91
N VAL A 24 3.84 4.37 7.72
CA VAL A 24 2.86 3.39 7.28
C VAL A 24 1.98 4.11 6.26
N PRO A 25 1.92 3.66 5.00
CA PRO A 25 1.16 4.36 3.97
C PRO A 25 -0.33 4.33 4.31
N THR A 26 -1.02 5.43 4.00
CA THR A 26 -2.49 5.49 4.12
C THR A 26 -3.17 4.73 2.98
N ILE A 27 -4.44 4.36 3.15
CA ILE A 27 -5.20 3.69 2.07
C ILE A 27 -5.33 4.62 0.86
N ASP A 28 -5.52 5.91 1.10
CA ASP A 28 -5.62 6.95 0.08
C ASP A 28 -4.32 7.08 -0.73
N GLU A 29 -3.16 6.92 -0.09
CA GLU A 29 -1.85 6.86 -0.74
C GLU A 29 -1.67 5.60 -1.58
N LEU A 30 -2.03 4.44 -1.02
CA LEU A 30 -1.95 3.17 -1.73
C LEU A 30 -2.86 3.15 -2.95
N LEU A 31 -4.07 3.68 -2.81
CA LEU A 31 -5.05 3.79 -3.90
C LEU A 31 -4.82 5.02 -4.78
N ARG A 32 -3.95 5.95 -4.40
CA ARG A 32 -3.76 7.26 -5.09
C ARG A 32 -5.09 8.00 -5.32
N THR A 33 -6.03 7.88 -4.39
CA THR A 33 -7.35 8.53 -4.43
C THR A 33 -7.97 8.59 -3.04
N ASN A 34 -8.69 9.66 -2.73
CA ASN A 34 -9.57 9.76 -1.57
C ASN A 34 -11.03 9.36 -1.90
N GLN A 35 -11.33 9.04 -3.16
CA GLN A 35 -12.64 8.63 -3.64
C GLN A 35 -12.74 7.10 -3.61
N TYR A 36 -12.78 6.51 -2.42
CA TYR A 36 -12.92 5.06 -2.28
C TYR A 36 -13.81 4.65 -1.11
N ILE A 37 -14.34 3.43 -1.22
CA ILE A 37 -15.03 2.75 -0.14
C ILE A 37 -14.62 1.28 -0.12
N LEU A 38 -14.35 0.76 1.07
CA LEU A 38 -13.94 -0.61 1.32
C LEU A 38 -15.18 -1.41 1.68
N ILE A 39 -15.43 -2.48 0.93
CA ILE A 39 -16.56 -3.39 1.13
C ILE A 39 -15.99 -4.78 1.33
N SER A 40 -16.00 -5.26 2.56
CA SER A 40 -15.54 -6.61 2.88
C SER A 40 -16.72 -7.52 3.16
N GLN A 41 -16.77 -8.68 2.52
CA GLN A 41 -17.65 -9.77 2.92
C GLN A 41 -16.87 -10.75 3.78
N GLN A 42 -17.24 -10.87 5.06
CA GLN A 42 -16.66 -11.82 6.00
C GLN A 42 -17.76 -12.73 6.55
N ASP A 43 -17.81 -13.97 6.08
CA ASP A 43 -18.89 -14.92 6.34
C ASP A 43 -20.28 -14.27 6.21
N SER A 44 -21.04 -14.07 7.31
CA SER A 44 -22.41 -13.52 7.29
C SER A 44 -22.49 -11.98 7.35
N VAL A 45 -21.34 -11.31 7.29
CA VAL A 45 -21.24 -9.88 7.60
C VAL A 45 -20.56 -9.14 6.46
N THR A 46 -21.31 -8.24 5.82
CA THR A 46 -20.72 -7.21 4.97
C THR A 46 -20.33 -6.02 5.83
N THR A 47 -19.05 -5.66 5.85
CA THR A 47 -18.59 -4.40 6.46
C THR A 47 -18.27 -3.41 5.36
N ILE A 48 -18.82 -2.20 5.49
CA ILE A 48 -18.60 -1.10 4.56
C ILE A 48 -17.91 0.01 5.34
N GLN A 49 -16.76 0.49 4.85
CA GLN A 49 -15.93 1.46 5.56
C GLN A 49 -15.29 2.45 4.60
N ARG A 50 -15.20 3.72 5.04
CA ARG A 50 -14.44 4.78 4.38
C ARG A 50 -13.49 5.49 5.36
N ASP A 51 -12.62 6.34 4.82
CA ASP A 51 -11.74 7.25 5.56
C ASP A 51 -10.97 6.57 6.70
N VAL A 52 -10.22 5.51 6.37
CA VAL A 52 -9.41 4.80 7.36
C VAL A 52 -8.23 5.68 7.75
N SER A 53 -8.12 5.99 9.05
CA SER A 53 -7.04 6.85 9.55
C SER A 53 -5.66 6.22 9.36
N ALA A 54 -4.65 7.06 9.10
CA ALA A 54 -3.26 6.64 9.00
C ALA A 54 -2.82 5.78 10.18
N GLY A 55 -2.06 4.71 9.89
CA GLY A 55 -1.54 3.78 10.89
C GLY A 55 -2.61 2.90 11.59
N ARG A 56 -3.88 2.94 11.15
CA ARG A 56 -4.93 2.06 11.67
C ARG A 56 -5.36 1.03 10.63
N CYS A 57 -5.56 -0.19 11.11
CA CYS A 57 -6.17 -1.25 10.32
C CYS A 57 -7.65 -0.96 10.05
N PRO A 58 -8.15 -1.24 8.84
CA PRO A 58 -9.57 -1.37 8.59
C PRO A 58 -10.25 -2.27 9.61
N LEU A 59 -11.53 -1.99 9.90
CA LEU A 59 -12.28 -2.68 10.93
C LEU A 59 -12.44 -4.17 10.62
N PHE A 60 -12.64 -4.53 9.36
CA PHE A 60 -12.76 -5.92 8.93
C PHE A 60 -11.44 -6.71 9.03
N MET A 61 -10.30 -6.01 8.99
CA MET A 61 -8.96 -6.61 9.15
C MET A 61 -8.59 -6.79 10.63
N SER A 62 -9.10 -5.93 11.51
CA SER A 62 -8.74 -5.92 12.94
C SER A 62 -9.80 -6.53 13.86
N LYS A 63 -11.05 -6.63 13.42
CA LYS A 63 -12.18 -7.09 14.25
C LYS A 63 -13.05 -8.10 13.51
N ILE A 64 -12.80 -9.36 13.83
CA ILE A 64 -13.61 -10.50 13.37
C ILE A 64 -14.97 -10.50 14.08
N THR A 65 -16.03 -10.74 13.32
CA THR A 65 -17.38 -10.88 13.87
C THR A 65 -17.65 -12.38 14.08
N LYS A 66 -18.11 -12.76 15.28
CA LYS A 66 -18.37 -14.17 15.66
C LYS A 66 -19.66 -14.76 15.06
N ASP A 67 -20.17 -14.17 13.99
CA ASP A 67 -21.41 -14.63 13.37
C ASP A 67 -21.08 -15.48 12.15
N HIS A 68 -21.34 -16.77 12.26
CA HIS A 68 -21.17 -17.71 11.15
C HIS A 68 -22.54 -18.03 10.59
N SER A 69 -22.74 -17.71 9.31
CA SER A 69 -23.93 -18.11 8.57
C SER A 69 -24.00 -19.64 8.46
N GLN A 70 -25.22 -20.18 8.40
CA GLN A 70 -25.43 -21.54 7.86
C GLN A 70 -25.18 -21.58 6.34
N LEU A 71 -25.23 -20.43 5.67
CA LEU A 71 -24.95 -20.29 4.26
C LEU A 71 -23.44 -20.28 4.02
N ARG A 72 -22.98 -21.03 3.03
CA ARG A 72 -21.58 -20.97 2.62
C ARG A 72 -21.42 -19.92 1.53
N PHE A 73 -20.62 -18.90 1.80
CA PHE A 73 -20.22 -17.93 0.79
C PHE A 73 -19.10 -18.49 -0.07
N ILE A 74 -19.24 -18.31 -1.38
CA ILE A 74 -18.29 -18.80 -2.39
C ILE A 74 -17.81 -17.68 -3.32
N GLY A 75 -18.53 -16.55 -3.35
CA GLY A 75 -18.22 -15.43 -4.23
C GLY A 75 -18.79 -14.11 -3.73
N ALA A 76 -18.02 -13.04 -3.95
CA ALA A 76 -18.45 -11.66 -3.83
C ALA A 76 -17.82 -10.89 -5.00
N HIS A 77 -18.62 -10.18 -5.79
CA HIS A 77 -18.19 -9.55 -7.03
C HIS A 77 -18.78 -8.15 -7.17
N LEU A 78 -18.04 -7.24 -7.80
CA LEU A 78 -18.54 -5.91 -8.13
C LEU A 78 -19.15 -5.93 -9.53
N ILE A 79 -20.40 -5.47 -9.64
CA ILE A 79 -21.07 -5.22 -10.91
C ILE A 79 -20.96 -3.73 -11.17
N ARG A 80 -20.23 -3.37 -12.24
CA ARG A 80 -20.04 -1.99 -12.66
C ARG A 80 -20.83 -1.72 -13.93
N ASP A 81 -21.33 -0.50 -14.06
CA ASP A 81 -21.76 0.00 -15.35
C ASP A 81 -20.59 0.72 -16.01
N THR A 82 -19.98 0.11 -17.03
CA THR A 82 -18.81 0.69 -17.72
C THR A 82 -19.13 1.99 -18.44
N PHE A 83 -20.42 2.27 -18.69
CA PHE A 83 -20.88 3.54 -19.26
C PHE A 83 -21.18 4.62 -18.21
N GLY A 84 -21.07 4.30 -16.93
CA GLY A 84 -21.26 5.24 -15.82
C GLY A 84 -22.66 5.85 -15.74
N ARG A 85 -23.70 5.08 -16.08
CA ARG A 85 -25.10 5.55 -16.02
C ARG A 85 -25.79 5.11 -14.74
N LEU A 86 -25.38 3.96 -14.20
CA LEU A 86 -25.96 3.39 -12.99
C LEU A 86 -24.89 3.19 -11.91
N PRO A 87 -25.26 3.35 -10.62
CA PRO A 87 -24.36 3.08 -9.51
C PRO A 87 -23.93 1.60 -9.50
N PRO A 88 -22.74 1.30 -8.95
CA PRO A 88 -22.26 -0.07 -8.85
C PRO A 88 -23.13 -0.92 -7.91
N GLU A 89 -23.18 -2.21 -8.19
CA GLU A 89 -23.90 -3.21 -7.38
C GLU A 89 -22.95 -4.30 -6.90
N ILE A 90 -23.35 -5.02 -5.86
CA ILE A 90 -22.59 -6.16 -5.35
C ILE A 90 -23.38 -7.43 -5.61
N MET A 91 -22.67 -8.42 -6.17
CA MET A 91 -23.17 -9.77 -6.35
C MET A 91 -22.54 -10.68 -5.30
N LEU A 92 -23.36 -11.28 -4.44
CA LEU A 92 -22.97 -12.33 -3.52
C LEU A 92 -23.47 -13.67 -4.02
N ILE A 93 -22.57 -14.64 -4.02
CA ILE A 93 -22.87 -16.01 -4.39
C ILE A 93 -22.70 -16.88 -3.15
N THR A 94 -23.80 -17.52 -2.79
CA THR A 94 -23.83 -18.52 -1.73
C THR A 94 -24.13 -19.87 -2.32
N ASP A 95 -23.70 -20.94 -1.67
CA ASP A 95 -24.08 -22.28 -2.09
C ASP A 95 -24.61 -23.13 -0.95
N ASN A 96 -25.35 -24.13 -1.37
CA ASN A 96 -25.69 -25.31 -0.61
C ASN A 96 -25.27 -26.53 -1.42
N SER A 97 -25.31 -27.72 -0.82
CA SER A 97 -24.81 -28.96 -1.43
C SER A 97 -25.45 -29.33 -2.79
N TYR A 98 -26.52 -28.67 -3.22
CA TYR A 98 -27.30 -29.01 -4.42
C TYR A 98 -27.61 -27.82 -5.35
N SER A 99 -27.25 -26.61 -4.95
CA SER A 99 -27.54 -25.38 -5.69
C SER A 99 -26.70 -24.22 -5.19
N PHE A 100 -26.49 -23.25 -6.07
CA PHE A 100 -25.97 -21.95 -5.69
C PHE A 100 -27.03 -20.86 -5.89
N ASN A 101 -26.98 -19.85 -5.04
CA ASN A 101 -27.84 -18.70 -5.10
C ASN A 101 -27.02 -17.48 -5.50
N VAL A 102 -27.53 -16.72 -6.46
CA VAL A 102 -27.00 -15.41 -6.82
C VAL A 102 -27.89 -14.35 -6.19
N ASN A 103 -27.27 -13.41 -5.47
CA ASN A 103 -27.94 -12.29 -4.84
C ASN A 103 -27.26 -11.00 -5.29
N ILE A 104 -28.01 -10.12 -5.96
CA ILE A 104 -27.50 -8.82 -6.38
C ILE A 104 -28.22 -7.75 -5.57
N PHE A 105 -27.46 -6.86 -4.94
CA PHE A 105 -28.01 -5.73 -4.21
C PHE A 105 -27.30 -4.43 -4.56
N SER A 106 -28.09 -3.36 -4.57
CA SER A 106 -27.60 -2.00 -4.78
C SER A 106 -27.07 -1.44 -3.46
N LEU A 107 -25.94 -0.75 -3.51
CA LEU A 107 -25.37 -0.06 -2.36
C LEU A 107 -26.07 1.29 -2.15
N ASN A 108 -27.31 1.30 -1.66
CA ASN A 108 -27.99 2.56 -1.35
C ASN A 108 -27.50 3.10 0.00
N MET A 109 -26.32 3.74 0.01
CA MET A 109 -25.60 4.12 1.22
C MET A 109 -25.30 5.62 1.31
N THR A 110 -26.20 6.50 0.89
CA THR A 110 -25.99 7.96 0.98
C THR A 110 -25.64 8.40 2.41
N SER A 111 -26.22 7.75 3.42
CA SER A 111 -25.97 8.05 4.84
C SER A 111 -24.51 7.83 5.27
N ILE A 112 -23.75 6.91 4.66
CA ILE A 112 -22.34 6.72 5.03
C ILE A 112 -21.52 7.95 4.67
N PHE A 113 -21.93 8.75 3.69
CA PHE A 113 -21.18 9.91 3.20
C PHE A 113 -21.47 11.20 3.96
N GLU A 114 -22.48 11.21 4.83
CA GLU A 114 -22.78 12.39 5.65
C GLU A 114 -21.61 12.73 6.60
N PRO A 115 -21.28 14.02 6.81
CA PRO A 115 -20.15 14.42 7.65
C PRO A 115 -20.26 13.94 9.11
N THR A 116 -21.49 13.84 9.62
CA THR A 116 -21.80 13.46 11.00
C THR A 116 -22.05 11.97 11.19
N SER A 117 -22.05 11.17 10.12
CA SER A 117 -22.39 9.76 10.20
C SER A 117 -21.20 8.88 10.60
N ARG A 118 -21.52 7.63 10.97
CA ARG A 118 -20.49 6.63 11.24
C ARG A 118 -19.76 6.32 9.94
N LYS A 119 -18.42 6.33 9.99
CA LYS A 119 -17.53 5.99 8.86
C LYS A 119 -17.53 4.51 8.48
N SER A 120 -18.30 3.70 9.19
CA SER A 120 -18.40 2.26 8.97
C SER A 120 -19.78 1.73 9.36
N PHE A 121 -20.30 0.81 8.56
CA PHE A 121 -21.53 0.07 8.84
C PHE A 121 -21.29 -1.43 8.65
N LYS A 122 -22.09 -2.23 9.35
CA LYS A 122 -22.14 -3.67 9.21
C LYS A 122 -23.56 -4.03 8.79
N LEU A 123 -23.67 -4.83 7.75
CA LEU A 123 -24.91 -5.44 7.31
C LEU A 123 -24.79 -6.94 7.52
N PHE A 124 -25.82 -7.53 8.12
CA PHE A 124 -25.90 -8.98 8.28
C PHE A 124 -26.67 -9.58 7.10
N ASP A 125 -26.37 -10.82 6.77
CA ASP A 125 -26.99 -11.58 5.67
C ASP A 125 -28.50 -11.38 5.52
N LYS A 126 -29.25 -11.45 6.63
CA LYS A 126 -30.72 -11.28 6.61
C LYS A 126 -31.15 -9.92 6.05
N GLU A 127 -30.41 -8.87 6.39
CA GLU A 127 -30.67 -7.51 5.91
C GLU A 127 -30.28 -7.38 4.43
N LEU A 128 -29.16 -7.98 4.04
CA LEU A 128 -28.68 -7.99 2.64
C LEU A 128 -29.64 -8.72 1.70
N PHE A 129 -30.17 -9.87 2.13
CA PHE A 129 -31.14 -10.62 1.33
C PHE A 129 -32.44 -9.84 1.13
N ASN A 130 -32.87 -9.04 2.11
CA ASN A 130 -34.03 -8.18 1.96
C ASN A 130 -33.80 -7.02 0.97
N LEU A 131 -32.54 -6.57 0.83
CA LEU A 131 -32.14 -5.53 -0.12
C LEU A 131 -31.88 -6.08 -1.53
N SER A 132 -31.86 -7.40 -1.70
CA SER A 132 -31.57 -8.01 -2.98
C SER A 132 -32.71 -7.79 -3.98
N LYS A 133 -32.35 -7.51 -5.24
CA LYS A 133 -33.32 -7.37 -6.35
C LYS A 133 -33.99 -8.70 -6.72
N GLY A 134 -33.50 -9.81 -6.17
CA GLY A 134 -34.03 -11.15 -6.36
C GLY A 134 -32.99 -12.22 -6.02
N ILE A 135 -33.46 -13.27 -5.34
CA ILE A 135 -32.68 -14.47 -5.06
C ILE A 135 -33.00 -15.48 -6.15
N ARG A 136 -31.99 -15.88 -6.94
CA ARG A 136 -32.16 -16.94 -7.94
C ARG A 136 -31.31 -18.14 -7.58
N ASN A 137 -31.97 -19.29 -7.50
CA ASN A 137 -31.35 -20.58 -7.23
C ASN A 137 -31.05 -21.30 -8.54
N PHE A 138 -29.81 -21.74 -8.68
CA PHE A 138 -29.31 -22.51 -9.81
C PHE A 138 -28.84 -23.88 -9.32
N LYS A 139 -29.39 -24.93 -9.92
CA LYS A 139 -29.08 -26.31 -9.53
C LYS A 139 -27.66 -26.67 -9.97
N ILE A 140 -26.84 -27.09 -9.01
CA ILE A 140 -25.52 -27.64 -9.26
C ILE A 140 -25.33 -28.82 -8.32
N LYS A 141 -25.06 -30.01 -8.85
CA LYS A 141 -24.96 -31.24 -8.04
C LYS A 141 -23.58 -31.43 -7.39
N ARG A 142 -22.80 -30.36 -7.28
CA ARG A 142 -21.38 -30.40 -6.88
C ARG A 142 -21.03 -29.21 -6.01
N ARG A 143 -20.02 -29.40 -5.17
CA ARG A 143 -19.50 -28.37 -4.27
C ARG A 143 -18.69 -27.36 -5.09
N ILE A 144 -18.99 -26.08 -4.93
CA ILE A 144 -18.25 -25.01 -5.61
C ILE A 144 -17.00 -24.63 -4.81
N LYS A 145 -15.85 -24.54 -5.46
CA LYS A 145 -14.60 -24.07 -4.84
C LYS A 145 -14.58 -22.54 -4.74
N GLY A 146 -15.00 -21.85 -5.81
CA GLY A 146 -15.09 -20.41 -5.86
C GLY A 146 -15.73 -19.94 -7.16
N THR A 147 -15.82 -18.62 -7.31
CA THR A 147 -16.37 -17.99 -8.52
C THR A 147 -15.52 -16.82 -8.96
N LEU A 148 -15.59 -16.50 -10.26
CA LEU A 148 -14.96 -15.32 -10.86
C LEU A 148 -15.97 -14.63 -11.76
N PHE A 149 -15.94 -13.30 -11.77
CA PHE A 149 -16.85 -12.51 -12.59
C PHE A 149 -16.08 -11.64 -13.57
N ASP A 150 -16.29 -11.89 -14.86
CA ASP A 150 -15.85 -11.00 -15.93
C ASP A 150 -16.89 -9.89 -16.11
N SER A 151 -16.58 -8.72 -15.57
CA SER A 151 -17.42 -7.53 -15.70
C SER A 151 -17.43 -6.92 -17.10
N THR A 152 -16.51 -7.30 -17.98
CA THR A 152 -16.47 -6.79 -19.37
C THR A 152 -17.44 -7.55 -20.27
N SER A 153 -17.54 -8.87 -20.08
CA SER A 153 -18.39 -9.74 -20.88
C SER A 153 -19.67 -10.19 -20.15
N HIS A 154 -19.84 -9.80 -18.89
CA HIS A 154 -20.90 -10.27 -17.99
C HIS A 154 -20.94 -11.80 -17.86
N LEU A 155 -19.76 -12.42 -17.76
CA LEU A 155 -19.60 -13.88 -17.63
C LEU A 155 -19.30 -14.23 -16.18
N LEU A 156 -19.98 -15.24 -15.67
CA LEU A 156 -19.71 -15.86 -14.38
C LEU A 156 -19.08 -17.23 -14.61
N TYR A 157 -17.90 -17.41 -14.03
CA TYR A 157 -17.19 -18.68 -14.01
C TYR A 157 -17.35 -19.29 -12.63
N VAL A 158 -17.85 -20.53 -12.58
CA VAL A 158 -18.07 -21.29 -11.36
C VAL A 158 -17.07 -22.45 -11.32
N ASP A 159 -16.10 -22.35 -10.43
CA ASP A 159 -15.06 -23.37 -10.25
C ASP A 159 -15.60 -24.52 -9.39
N ILE A 160 -15.73 -25.70 -9.98
CA ILE A 160 -16.15 -26.95 -9.33
C ILE A 160 -15.03 -27.99 -9.34
N SER A 161 -13.79 -27.54 -9.54
CA SER A 161 -12.60 -28.38 -9.56
C SER A 161 -12.41 -29.11 -8.23
N THR A 162 -11.90 -30.32 -8.33
CA THR A 162 -11.42 -31.12 -7.20
C THR A 162 -9.89 -31.07 -7.14
N ASP A 163 -9.30 -31.70 -6.14
CA ASP A 163 -7.83 -31.82 -6.06
C ASP A 163 -7.24 -32.65 -7.22
N ASP A 164 -8.05 -33.50 -7.84
CA ASP A 164 -7.64 -34.41 -8.92
C ASP A 164 -8.06 -33.93 -10.33
N SER A 165 -9.03 -33.03 -10.43
CA SER A 165 -9.61 -32.65 -11.72
C SER A 165 -9.97 -31.18 -11.79
N PHE A 166 -9.75 -30.58 -12.96
CA PHE A 166 -10.23 -29.24 -13.26
C PHE A 166 -11.63 -29.31 -13.86
N GLU A 167 -12.59 -28.61 -13.27
CA GLU A 167 -13.93 -28.48 -13.83
C GLU A 167 -14.51 -27.10 -13.56
N MET A 168 -15.10 -26.49 -14.59
CA MET A 168 -15.61 -25.13 -14.53
C MET A 168 -16.84 -24.95 -15.40
N GLU A 169 -17.88 -24.37 -14.82
CA GLU A 169 -19.09 -23.99 -15.54
C GLU A 169 -19.08 -22.49 -15.85
N GLN A 170 -19.42 -22.14 -17.09
CA GLN A 170 -19.49 -20.78 -17.57
C GLN A 170 -20.95 -20.38 -17.79
N TYR A 171 -21.31 -19.24 -17.23
CA TYR A 171 -22.65 -18.67 -17.32
C TYR A 171 -22.60 -17.24 -17.85
N TYR A 172 -23.62 -16.85 -18.61
CA TYR A 172 -23.80 -15.48 -19.11
C TYR A 172 -24.96 -14.81 -18.38
N PHE A 173 -24.73 -13.58 -17.93
CA PHE A 173 -25.79 -12.74 -17.40
C PHE A 173 -26.43 -11.90 -18.51
N THR A 174 -27.74 -12.05 -18.66
CA THR A 174 -28.58 -11.12 -19.43
C THR A 174 -29.32 -10.19 -18.49
N LYS A 175 -29.51 -8.93 -18.93
CA LYS A 175 -30.25 -7.90 -18.17
C LYS A 175 -29.74 -7.72 -16.72
N LEU A 176 -28.42 -7.80 -16.52
CA LEU A 176 -27.78 -7.81 -15.19
C LEU A 176 -28.20 -6.64 -14.28
N GLN A 177 -28.40 -5.45 -14.86
CA GLN A 177 -28.76 -4.23 -14.12
C GLN A 177 -30.25 -4.16 -13.73
N THR A 178 -31.09 -5.11 -14.18
CA THR A 178 -32.53 -5.14 -13.88
C THR A 178 -32.86 -6.20 -12.82
N ALA A 179 -34.02 -6.07 -12.17
CA ALA A 179 -34.52 -7.09 -11.23
C ALA A 179 -34.84 -8.44 -11.92
N GLU A 180 -34.91 -8.46 -13.24
CA GLU A 180 -35.25 -9.63 -14.05
C GLU A 180 -34.02 -10.34 -14.66
N TYR A 181 -32.82 -10.07 -14.15
CA TYR A 181 -31.60 -10.68 -14.66
C TYR A 181 -31.73 -12.20 -14.84
N GLN A 182 -31.18 -12.74 -15.93
CA GLN A 182 -31.17 -14.19 -16.17
C GLN A 182 -29.75 -14.68 -16.30
N LEU A 183 -29.48 -15.84 -15.72
CA LEU A 183 -28.21 -16.53 -15.83
C LEU A 183 -28.39 -17.73 -16.77
N THR A 184 -27.71 -17.69 -17.90
CA THR A 184 -27.78 -18.74 -18.92
C THR A 184 -26.49 -19.55 -18.89
N HIS A 185 -26.61 -20.86 -18.69
CA HIS A 185 -25.46 -21.76 -18.79
C HIS A 185 -24.96 -21.79 -20.25
N ILE A 186 -23.67 -21.53 -20.45
CA ILE A 186 -23.04 -21.51 -21.76
C ILE A 186 -22.32 -22.83 -22.01
N ARG A 187 -21.39 -23.18 -21.13
CA ARG A 187 -20.42 -24.26 -21.38
C ARG A 187 -19.84 -24.82 -20.09
N ASN A 188 -19.50 -26.10 -20.13
CA ASN A 188 -18.68 -26.78 -19.11
C ASN A 188 -17.29 -27.09 -19.71
N TYR A 189 -16.24 -26.84 -18.93
CA TYR A 189 -14.85 -27.17 -19.21
C TYR A 189 -14.38 -28.22 -18.21
N HIS A 190 -13.91 -29.38 -18.67
CA HIS A 190 -13.53 -30.49 -17.78
C HIS A 190 -12.25 -31.21 -18.21
N ARG A 191 -11.22 -31.19 -17.35
CA ARG A 191 -9.91 -31.84 -17.53
C ARG A 191 -9.66 -32.80 -16.38
N THR A 192 -9.09 -33.96 -16.70
CA THR A 192 -8.73 -35.00 -15.72
C THR A 192 -7.45 -34.70 -14.94
N SER A 193 -6.83 -33.54 -15.15
CA SER A 193 -5.66 -33.07 -14.41
C SER A 193 -6.02 -31.79 -13.65
N PRO A 194 -5.48 -31.59 -12.43
CA PRO A 194 -5.71 -30.36 -11.69
C PRO A 194 -5.02 -29.17 -12.37
N ASN A 195 -5.46 -27.96 -12.00
CA ASN A 195 -4.82 -26.73 -12.45
C ASN A 195 -3.68 -26.36 -11.50
N SER A 196 -2.50 -26.04 -12.03
CA SER A 196 -1.37 -25.51 -11.27
C SER A 196 -1.59 -24.07 -10.81
N ARG A 197 -2.57 -23.38 -11.41
CA ARG A 197 -2.89 -21.96 -11.18
C ARG A 197 -4.02 -21.83 -10.16
N PHE A 198 -3.81 -21.01 -9.15
CA PHE A 198 -4.70 -20.89 -8.00
C PHE A 198 -4.87 -19.43 -7.57
N ASP A 199 -5.76 -19.19 -6.59
CA ASP A 199 -6.02 -17.86 -6.03
C ASP A 199 -6.42 -16.80 -7.08
N TRP A 200 -7.25 -17.20 -8.03
CA TRP A 200 -7.75 -16.29 -9.05
C TRP A 200 -8.56 -15.15 -8.43
N GLN A 201 -8.33 -13.91 -8.88
CA GLN A 201 -9.14 -12.75 -8.50
C GLN A 201 -9.36 -11.79 -9.66
N GLU A 202 -10.55 -11.22 -9.71
CA GLU A 202 -10.93 -10.20 -10.67
C GLU A 202 -10.59 -8.78 -10.23
N ASP A 203 -10.18 -7.95 -11.19
CA ASP A 203 -10.04 -6.50 -11.05
C ASP A 203 -10.86 -5.79 -12.13
N HIS A 204 -12.04 -5.38 -11.69
CA HIS A 204 -13.06 -4.75 -12.52
C HIS A 204 -12.65 -3.37 -13.05
N TYR A 205 -11.65 -2.72 -12.45
CA TYR A 205 -11.16 -1.43 -12.91
C TYR A 205 -10.06 -1.58 -13.96
N ALA A 206 -9.20 -2.60 -13.82
CA ALA A 206 -8.18 -2.92 -14.81
C ALA A 206 -8.69 -3.76 -15.99
N GLY A 207 -9.85 -4.43 -15.85
CA GLY A 207 -10.34 -5.38 -16.85
C GLY A 207 -9.48 -6.64 -16.93
N LYS A 208 -8.90 -7.05 -15.80
CA LYS A 208 -7.93 -8.15 -15.70
C LYS A 208 -8.36 -9.19 -14.67
N PHE A 209 -7.88 -10.41 -14.86
CA PHE A 209 -7.78 -11.40 -13.79
C PHE A 209 -6.31 -11.53 -13.36
N TYR A 210 -6.13 -11.80 -12.08
CA TYR A 210 -4.85 -12.14 -11.48
C TYR A 210 -4.89 -13.54 -10.92
N TYR A 211 -3.75 -14.23 -10.94
CA TYR A 211 -3.62 -15.57 -10.37
C TYR A 211 -2.21 -15.83 -9.88
N LYS A 212 -2.07 -16.84 -9.02
CA LYS A 212 -0.79 -17.34 -8.56
C LYS A 212 -0.42 -18.64 -9.25
N GLU A 213 0.86 -18.80 -9.51
CA GLU A 213 1.43 -20.03 -10.06
C GLU A 213 2.77 -20.31 -9.38
N ARG A 214 3.02 -21.59 -9.07
CA ARG A 214 4.29 -22.02 -8.48
C ARG A 214 5.28 -22.28 -9.59
N VAL A 215 6.37 -21.51 -9.61
CA VAL A 215 7.44 -21.59 -10.61
C VAL A 215 8.77 -21.64 -9.85
N ASP A 216 9.57 -22.69 -10.05
CA ASP A 216 10.91 -22.86 -9.46
C ASP A 216 10.96 -22.61 -7.93
N ASP A 217 10.04 -23.27 -7.20
CA ASP A 217 9.84 -23.15 -5.73
C ASP A 217 9.38 -21.77 -5.22
N GLU A 218 9.16 -20.79 -6.09
CA GLU A 218 8.57 -19.49 -5.75
C GLU A 218 7.10 -19.41 -6.19
N ILE A 219 6.31 -18.63 -5.44
CA ILE A 219 4.93 -18.29 -5.84
C ILE A 219 4.94 -16.94 -6.54
N ALA A 220 4.78 -16.99 -7.87
CA ALA A 220 4.72 -15.80 -8.70
C ALA A 220 3.27 -15.37 -8.94
N LEU A 221 3.08 -14.05 -9.08
CA LEU A 221 1.80 -13.42 -9.41
C LEU A 221 1.77 -13.05 -10.89
N PHE A 222 0.68 -13.41 -11.55
CA PHE A 222 0.47 -13.19 -12.97
C PHE A 222 -0.82 -12.41 -13.22
N GLU A 223 -0.87 -11.72 -14.35
CA GLU A 223 -2.06 -11.02 -14.84
C GLU A 223 -2.43 -11.46 -16.26
N ILE A 224 -3.74 -11.40 -16.56
CA ILE A 224 -4.30 -11.60 -17.89
C ILE A 224 -5.49 -10.65 -18.11
N PRO A 225 -5.79 -10.23 -19.35
CA PRO A 225 -7.07 -9.58 -19.63
C PRO A 225 -8.24 -10.55 -19.38
N MET A 226 -9.40 -10.04 -18.99
CA MET A 226 -10.58 -10.87 -18.68
C MET A 226 -11.00 -11.78 -19.85
N SER A 227 -10.86 -11.29 -21.08
CA SER A 227 -11.16 -12.05 -22.31
C SER A 227 -10.25 -13.26 -22.54
N ALA A 228 -9.04 -13.27 -21.96
CA ALA A 228 -8.09 -14.37 -22.09
C ALA A 228 -8.23 -15.43 -20.99
N PHE A 229 -9.28 -15.34 -20.16
CA PHE A 229 -9.45 -16.25 -19.02
C PHE A 229 -9.54 -17.71 -19.43
N ILE A 230 -10.39 -18.06 -20.41
CA ILE A 230 -10.53 -19.44 -20.87
C ILE A 230 -9.24 -19.97 -21.52
N PRO A 231 -8.63 -19.30 -22.52
CA PRO A 231 -7.34 -19.72 -23.08
C PRO A 231 -6.26 -19.94 -22.00
N THR A 232 -6.21 -19.06 -21.01
CA THR A 232 -5.25 -19.19 -19.90
C THR A 232 -5.62 -20.39 -19.01
N ILE A 233 -6.80 -20.39 -18.39
CA ILE A 233 -7.13 -21.40 -17.38
C ILE A 233 -7.28 -22.79 -17.98
N TRP A 234 -7.78 -22.90 -19.21
CA TRP A 234 -8.13 -24.15 -19.89
C TRP A 234 -7.08 -24.63 -20.91
N GLU A 235 -6.54 -23.74 -21.74
CA GLU A 235 -5.60 -24.13 -22.80
C GLU A 235 -4.15 -24.06 -22.33
N GLY A 236 -3.91 -23.38 -21.21
CA GLY A 236 -2.60 -23.30 -20.57
C GLY A 236 -1.75 -22.13 -21.04
N GLU A 237 -2.31 -21.19 -21.82
CA GLU A 237 -1.59 -19.97 -22.22
C GLU A 237 -1.04 -19.25 -20.99
N ALA A 238 0.18 -18.71 -21.08
CA ALA A 238 0.82 -18.06 -19.95
C ALA A 238 0.34 -16.62 -19.81
N GLY A 239 0.05 -16.20 -18.57
CA GLY A 239 -0.14 -14.79 -18.23
C GLY A 239 1.18 -14.02 -18.15
N VAL A 240 1.06 -12.72 -17.90
CA VAL A 240 2.22 -11.84 -17.72
C VAL A 240 2.62 -11.83 -16.24
N LYS A 241 3.87 -12.19 -15.92
CA LYS A 241 4.39 -12.12 -14.55
C LYS A 241 4.51 -10.66 -14.11
N ILE A 242 3.87 -10.32 -12.99
CA ILE A 242 3.90 -8.96 -12.43
C ILE A 242 4.67 -8.85 -11.11
N GLY A 243 4.94 -9.98 -10.44
CA GLY A 243 5.73 -9.95 -9.22
C GLY A 243 5.82 -11.29 -8.49
N VAL A 244 6.41 -11.26 -7.30
CA VAL A 244 6.51 -12.39 -6.38
C VAL A 244 5.87 -11.98 -5.07
N ILE A 245 4.76 -12.62 -4.71
CA ILE A 245 4.07 -12.30 -3.44
C ILE A 245 4.84 -13.00 -2.31
N GLN A 246 5.50 -12.22 -1.47
CA GLN A 246 6.15 -12.71 -0.23
C GLN A 246 5.13 -13.03 0.88
N ALA A 247 3.93 -12.44 0.82
CA ALA A 247 2.92 -12.63 1.84
C ALA A 247 2.30 -14.04 1.76
N ASN A 248 2.53 -14.84 2.81
CA ASN A 248 1.79 -16.08 3.02
C ASN A 248 0.29 -15.75 3.15
N GLY A 249 -0.53 -16.30 2.26
CA GLY A 249 -1.96 -16.10 2.30
C GLY A 249 -2.63 -16.33 0.95
N THR A 250 -3.95 -16.43 1.00
CA THR A 250 -4.82 -16.55 -0.18
C THR A 250 -5.12 -15.17 -0.75
N LEU A 251 -5.11 -15.03 -2.08
CA LEU A 251 -5.55 -13.79 -2.71
C LEU A 251 -7.08 -13.70 -2.60
N MET A 252 -7.58 -12.61 -2.05
CA MET A 252 -9.00 -12.43 -1.69
C MET A 252 -9.56 -11.08 -2.15
N GLY A 253 -8.88 -10.40 -3.06
CA GLY A 253 -9.37 -9.18 -3.69
C GLY A 253 -8.28 -8.53 -4.52
N ALA A 254 -8.70 -7.91 -5.63
CA ALA A 254 -7.83 -7.09 -6.46
C ALA A 254 -8.59 -5.84 -6.92
N SER A 255 -7.93 -4.68 -6.92
CA SER A 255 -8.52 -3.43 -7.43
C SER A 255 -7.46 -2.44 -7.83
N GLY A 256 -7.42 -2.07 -9.11
CA GLY A 256 -6.45 -1.10 -9.67
C GLY A 256 -5.01 -1.42 -9.29
N GLY A 257 -4.62 -2.70 -9.40
CA GLY A 257 -3.29 -3.17 -9.05
C GLY A 257 -2.99 -3.23 -7.54
N MET A 258 -3.98 -3.11 -6.67
CA MET A 258 -3.83 -3.44 -5.24
C MET A 258 -4.33 -4.85 -4.98
N PHE A 259 -3.64 -5.57 -4.10
CA PHE A 259 -3.93 -6.96 -3.76
C PHE A 259 -4.23 -7.10 -2.28
N TYR A 260 -5.38 -7.71 -1.99
CA TYR A 260 -5.78 -8.08 -0.64
C TYR A 260 -5.50 -9.56 -0.42
N THR A 261 -4.69 -9.89 0.59
CA THR A 261 -4.39 -11.26 0.96
C THR A 261 -4.86 -11.59 2.36
N VAL A 262 -5.26 -12.86 2.55
CA VAL A 262 -5.73 -13.38 3.83
C VAL A 262 -4.99 -14.68 4.16
N GLY A 263 -4.26 -14.67 5.26
CA GLY A 263 -3.64 -15.82 5.88
C GLY A 263 -4.31 -16.16 7.20
N THR A 264 -4.45 -17.45 7.49
CA THR A 264 -4.96 -17.94 8.77
C THR A 264 -3.97 -18.92 9.37
N GLU A 265 -3.58 -18.69 10.62
CA GLU A 265 -2.76 -19.61 11.39
C GLU A 265 -3.55 -20.09 12.60
N THR A 266 -3.58 -21.39 12.84
CA THR A 266 -4.33 -21.99 13.95
C THR A 266 -3.40 -22.76 14.88
N ASN A 267 -3.43 -22.40 16.16
CA ASN A 267 -2.89 -23.19 17.26
C ASN A 267 -4.07 -23.64 18.15
N ILE A 268 -3.86 -24.66 19.00
CA ILE A 268 -4.86 -25.32 19.86
C ILE A 268 -5.74 -24.31 20.62
N LYS A 269 -5.20 -23.16 21.04
CA LYS A 269 -5.92 -22.16 21.83
C LYS A 269 -6.15 -20.83 21.11
N THR A 270 -5.52 -20.58 19.97
CA THR A 270 -5.46 -19.25 19.36
C THR A 270 -5.41 -19.37 17.84
N GLY A 271 -6.32 -18.69 17.17
CA GLY A 271 -6.30 -18.42 15.74
C GLY A 271 -5.75 -17.02 15.49
N VAL A 272 -4.91 -16.87 14.48
CA VAL A 272 -4.41 -15.60 13.99
C VAL A 272 -4.91 -15.42 12.57
N LEU A 273 -5.62 -14.32 12.32
CA LEU A 273 -5.96 -13.86 10.99
C LEU A 273 -4.96 -12.77 10.61
N SER A 274 -4.13 -13.03 9.60
CA SER A 274 -3.21 -12.08 9.00
C SER A 274 -3.81 -11.58 7.69
N THR A 275 -3.96 -10.27 7.55
CA THR A 275 -4.52 -9.66 6.34
C THR A 275 -3.59 -8.58 5.86
N SER A 276 -3.42 -8.45 4.55
CA SER A 276 -2.57 -7.40 3.99
C SER A 276 -3.22 -6.74 2.79
N LEU A 277 -2.89 -5.48 2.57
CA LEU A 277 -3.24 -4.72 1.38
C LEU A 277 -1.95 -4.16 0.76
N ILE A 278 -1.55 -4.70 -0.38
CA ILE A 278 -0.22 -4.47 -0.98
C ILE A 278 -0.38 -4.05 -2.44
N PRO A 279 0.37 -3.04 -2.92
CA PRO A 279 0.36 -2.64 -4.34
C PRO A 279 1.07 -3.66 -5.23
N ALA A 280 0.79 -3.59 -6.54
CA ALA A 280 1.42 -4.43 -7.57
C ALA A 280 2.92 -4.21 -7.71
N SER A 281 3.42 -3.03 -7.32
CA SER A 281 4.86 -2.79 -7.20
C SER A 281 5.51 -3.60 -6.06
N LEU A 282 4.70 -4.20 -5.17
CA LEU A 282 5.08 -5.02 -4.01
C LEU A 282 6.05 -4.34 -3.03
N MET A 283 6.26 -3.03 -3.18
CA MET A 283 7.07 -2.19 -2.30
C MET A 283 6.14 -1.30 -1.49
N GLY A 284 5.90 -1.68 -0.23
CA GLY A 284 5.15 -0.87 0.75
C GLY A 284 3.64 -1.05 0.67
N GLY A 285 3.11 -1.96 1.49
CA GLY A 285 1.70 -2.05 1.85
C GLY A 285 1.53 -1.94 3.37
N PHE A 286 0.38 -2.33 3.89
CA PHE A 286 0.22 -2.56 5.34
C PHE A 286 -0.37 -3.93 5.62
N GLU A 287 0.01 -4.47 6.77
CA GLU A 287 -0.45 -5.76 7.30
C GLU A 287 -1.15 -5.54 8.64
N CYS A 288 -2.20 -6.33 8.86
CA CYS A 288 -3.00 -6.32 10.06
C CYS A 288 -3.16 -7.75 10.56
N GLN A 289 -2.99 -7.93 11.87
CA GLN A 289 -3.17 -9.22 12.53
C GLN A 289 -4.26 -9.12 13.60
N ALA A 290 -5.21 -10.05 13.56
CA ALA A 290 -6.25 -10.19 14.56
C ALA A 290 -6.14 -11.56 15.23
N LYS A 291 -6.05 -11.57 16.57
CA LYS A 291 -6.04 -12.80 17.38
C LYS A 291 -7.45 -13.11 17.83
N VAL A 292 -7.91 -14.34 17.55
CA VAL A 292 -9.25 -14.82 17.91
C VAL A 292 -9.24 -16.29 18.33
N GLU A 293 -10.37 -16.77 18.83
CA GLU A 293 -10.60 -18.20 19.00
C GLU A 293 -10.57 -18.90 17.62
N PRO A 294 -9.95 -20.08 17.49
CA PRO A 294 -9.88 -20.81 16.21
C PRO A 294 -11.26 -21.02 15.56
N ALA A 295 -12.29 -21.29 16.36
CA ALA A 295 -13.66 -21.49 15.89
C ALA A 295 -14.30 -20.22 15.31
N SER A 296 -13.77 -19.03 15.61
CA SER A 296 -14.26 -17.74 15.10
C SER A 296 -13.53 -17.29 13.83
N LEU A 297 -12.54 -18.03 13.33
CA LEU A 297 -11.85 -17.64 12.10
C LEU A 297 -12.83 -17.68 10.92
N PRO A 298 -12.84 -16.63 10.08
CA PRO A 298 -13.76 -16.59 8.95
C PRO A 298 -13.40 -17.66 7.93
N LYS A 299 -14.42 -18.30 7.36
CA LYS A 299 -14.23 -19.26 6.25
C LYS A 299 -14.15 -18.55 4.91
N PHE A 300 -14.81 -17.40 4.80
CA PHE A 300 -14.80 -16.53 3.64
C PHE A 300 -14.48 -15.11 4.08
N ASN A 301 -13.52 -14.47 3.40
CA ASN A 301 -13.11 -13.09 3.66
C ASN A 301 -12.64 -12.46 2.35
N LYS A 302 -13.53 -11.73 1.67
CA LYS A 302 -13.25 -11.08 0.38
C LYS A 302 -13.35 -9.57 0.50
N LEU A 303 -12.43 -8.83 -0.13
CA LEU A 303 -12.44 -7.38 -0.18
C LEU A 303 -12.76 -6.88 -1.59
N ILE A 304 -13.74 -5.99 -1.67
CA ILE A 304 -14.08 -5.20 -2.86
C ILE A 304 -13.76 -3.74 -2.53
N ILE A 305 -13.03 -3.07 -3.42
CA ILE A 305 -12.72 -1.65 -3.29
C ILE A 305 -13.41 -0.93 -4.43
N VAL A 306 -14.41 -0.10 -4.11
CA VAL A 306 -15.11 0.76 -5.08
C VAL A 306 -14.42 2.11 -5.09
N ARG A 307 -14.14 2.66 -6.28
CA ARG A 307 -13.22 3.79 -6.47
C ARG A 307 -13.75 4.80 -7.49
N ASN A 308 -13.24 6.03 -7.40
CA ASN A 308 -13.39 7.10 -8.37
C ASN A 308 -14.87 7.37 -8.71
N ASP A 309 -15.21 7.24 -9.99
CA ASP A 309 -16.52 7.58 -10.54
C ASP A 309 -17.65 6.77 -9.91
N ASP A 310 -17.46 5.46 -9.74
CA ASP A 310 -18.40 4.59 -9.06
C ASP A 310 -18.63 5.02 -7.60
N TYR A 311 -17.57 5.46 -6.91
CA TYR A 311 -17.67 6.00 -5.56
C TYR A 311 -18.50 7.30 -5.55
N CYS A 312 -18.28 8.18 -6.53
CA CYS A 312 -19.03 9.42 -6.66
C CYS A 312 -20.51 9.18 -6.95
N MET A 313 -20.87 8.14 -7.72
CA MET A 313 -22.26 7.74 -7.92
C MET A 313 -22.91 7.30 -6.61
N LEU A 314 -22.21 6.54 -5.78
CA LEU A 314 -22.70 6.15 -4.46
C LEU A 314 -22.82 7.36 -3.50
N LYS A 315 -21.87 8.29 -3.56
CA LYS A 315 -21.81 9.48 -2.71
C LYS A 315 -22.90 10.50 -3.03
N TYR A 316 -23.04 10.84 -4.32
CA TYR A 316 -23.91 11.92 -4.78
C TYR A 316 -25.29 11.43 -5.23
N GLY A 317 -25.45 10.13 -5.51
CA GLY A 317 -26.73 9.55 -5.90
C GLY A 317 -27.35 10.28 -7.09
N ALA A 318 -28.54 10.85 -6.90
CA ALA A 318 -29.25 11.60 -7.93
C ALA A 318 -28.53 12.88 -8.38
N ASP A 319 -27.69 13.47 -7.51
CA ASP A 319 -26.93 14.70 -7.79
C ASP A 319 -25.56 14.42 -8.41
N TYR A 320 -25.31 13.18 -8.84
CA TYR A 320 -24.05 12.77 -9.43
C TYR A 320 -23.72 13.57 -10.71
N ASN A 321 -22.47 14.04 -10.76
CA ASN A 321 -21.91 14.72 -11.92
C ASN A 321 -20.45 14.28 -12.10
N GLN A 322 -20.17 13.63 -13.23
CA GLN A 322 -18.85 13.12 -13.57
C GLN A 322 -17.76 14.21 -13.52
N LYS A 323 -18.02 15.40 -14.07
CA LYS A 323 -17.03 16.49 -14.12
C LYS A 323 -16.61 16.93 -12.73
N ARG A 324 -17.59 17.07 -11.83
CA ARG A 324 -17.34 17.40 -10.42
C ARG A 324 -16.49 16.34 -9.74
N CYS A 325 -16.76 15.06 -10.00
CA CYS A 325 -15.97 13.96 -9.44
C CYS A 325 -14.52 14.01 -9.93
N GLU A 326 -14.30 14.26 -11.22
CA GLU A 326 -12.96 14.40 -11.81
C GLU A 326 -12.21 15.63 -11.27
N GLU A 327 -12.91 16.75 -11.06
CA GLU A 327 -12.35 17.95 -10.43
C GLU A 327 -11.91 17.68 -8.99
N GLU A 328 -12.75 17.05 -8.17
CA GLU A 328 -12.41 16.67 -6.79
C GLU A 328 -11.19 15.75 -6.73
N GLN A 329 -11.06 14.81 -7.67
CA GLN A 329 -9.90 13.92 -7.77
C GLN A 329 -8.63 14.67 -8.20
N LYS A 330 -8.74 15.62 -9.14
CA LYS A 330 -7.62 16.46 -9.56
C LYS A 330 -7.15 17.35 -8.41
N ASP A 331 -8.07 17.95 -7.68
CA ASP A 331 -7.77 18.78 -6.51
C ASP A 331 -7.07 17.96 -5.41
N PHE A 332 -7.53 16.73 -5.17
CA PHE A 332 -6.85 15.80 -4.25
C PHE A 332 -5.42 15.51 -4.70
N LEU A 333 -5.23 15.08 -5.96
CA LEU A 333 -3.90 14.77 -6.49
C LEU A 333 -2.97 15.98 -6.48
N ALA A 334 -3.48 17.17 -6.79
CA ALA A 334 -2.74 18.42 -6.69
C ALA A 334 -2.35 18.71 -5.24
N SER A 335 -3.29 18.63 -4.29
CA SER A 335 -3.02 18.86 -2.87
C SER A 335 -1.99 17.87 -2.29
N LYS A 336 -1.99 16.60 -2.75
CA LYS A 336 -0.97 15.60 -2.40
C LYS A 336 0.37 15.91 -3.05
N SER A 337 0.37 16.32 -4.32
CA SER A 337 1.59 16.71 -5.04
C SER A 337 2.27 17.93 -4.40
N PHE A 338 1.51 18.85 -3.79
CA PHE A 338 2.04 20.03 -3.11
C PHE A 338 2.23 19.84 -1.59
N GLY A 339 1.54 18.87 -0.97
CA GLY A 339 1.56 18.59 0.46
C GLY A 339 2.64 17.59 0.91
N ASP A 340 3.05 16.68 0.02
CA ASP A 340 4.17 15.74 0.24
C ASP A 340 5.40 16.10 -0.59
N GLU A 341 5.55 17.37 -1.03
CA GLU A 341 6.84 17.78 -1.56
C GLU A 341 7.91 17.54 -0.49
N PRO A 342 9.14 17.13 -0.87
CA PRO A 342 10.29 17.04 0.03
C PRO A 342 10.66 18.39 0.65
N THR A 343 9.83 19.43 0.51
CA THR A 343 9.94 20.70 1.22
C THR A 343 10.07 20.49 2.72
N ASP A 344 9.45 19.49 3.36
CA ASP A 344 9.72 19.24 4.78
C ASP A 344 11.14 18.71 5.00
N ILE A 345 11.61 17.75 4.21
CA ILE A 345 13.00 17.26 4.32
C ILE A 345 14.00 18.36 3.98
N VAL A 346 13.76 19.16 2.94
CA VAL A 346 14.62 20.27 2.50
C VAL A 346 14.56 21.43 3.49
N LYS A 347 13.39 21.75 4.08
CA LYS A 347 13.26 22.74 5.16
C LYS A 347 13.98 22.26 6.42
N TRP A 348 13.80 21.00 6.82
CA TRP A 348 14.50 20.41 7.95
C TRP A 348 16.01 20.33 7.71
N LEU A 349 16.44 19.99 6.50
CA LEU A 349 17.84 20.01 6.09
C LEU A 349 18.41 21.44 6.13
N LEU A 350 17.66 22.43 5.64
CA LEU A 350 18.04 23.84 5.70
C LEU A 350 18.14 24.34 7.14
N ILE A 351 17.19 23.97 8.01
CA ILE A 351 17.24 24.27 9.45
C ILE A 351 18.48 23.64 10.08
N ILE A 352 18.79 22.37 9.78
CA ILE A 352 20.00 21.68 10.27
C ILE A 352 21.27 22.37 9.77
N CYS A 353 21.31 22.79 8.50
CA CYS A 353 22.44 23.54 7.93
C CYS A 353 22.66 24.89 8.63
N ILE A 354 21.58 25.65 8.91
CA ILE A 354 21.67 26.92 9.64
C ILE A 354 22.21 26.69 11.06
N VAL A 355 21.71 25.67 11.76
CA VAL A 355 22.17 25.33 13.11
C VAL A 355 23.65 24.95 13.12
N LEU A 356 24.09 24.14 12.15
CA LEU A 356 25.51 23.79 11.98
C LEU A 356 26.37 25.02 11.70
N PHE A 357 25.92 25.92 10.83
CA PHE A 357 26.65 27.14 10.52
C PHE A 357 26.81 28.06 11.74
N MET A 358 25.74 28.22 12.53
CA MET A 358 25.79 28.95 13.80
C MET A 358 26.76 28.30 14.79
N PHE A 359 26.82 26.97 14.84
CA PHE A 359 27.76 26.23 15.69
C PHE A 359 29.22 26.46 15.27
N ILE A 360 29.48 26.49 13.96
CA ILE A 360 30.80 26.79 13.40
C ILE A 360 31.23 28.22 13.78
N ILE A 361 30.35 29.21 13.64
CA ILE A 361 30.64 30.59 14.04
C ILE A 361 30.94 30.66 15.54
N LEU A 362 30.13 30.02 16.38
CA LEU A 362 30.35 29.95 17.82
C LEU A 362 31.70 29.31 18.17
N LEU A 363 32.09 28.25 17.46
CA LEU A 363 33.40 27.62 17.62
C LEU A 363 34.55 28.57 17.23
N PHE A 364 34.41 29.32 16.13
CA PHE A 364 35.40 30.32 15.75
C PHE A 364 35.52 31.43 16.79
N VAL A 365 34.40 31.97 17.27
CA VAL A 365 34.40 32.99 18.34
C VAL A 365 35.03 32.42 19.61
N TYR A 366 34.72 31.19 19.97
CA TYR A 366 35.29 30.53 21.14
C TYR A 366 36.81 30.30 21.03
N ILE A 367 37.29 29.87 19.86
CA ILE A 367 38.72 29.71 19.58
C ILE A 367 39.43 31.07 19.62
N PHE A 368 38.84 32.11 19.02
CA PHE A 368 39.39 33.47 19.08
C PHE A 368 39.43 34.00 20.51
N TRP A 369 38.37 33.77 21.30
CA TRP A 369 38.31 34.15 22.70
C TRP A 369 39.35 33.42 23.55
N LEU A 370 39.51 32.10 23.36
CA LEU A 370 40.58 31.32 23.99
C LEU A 370 41.95 31.88 23.65
N ARG A 371 42.21 32.16 22.36
CA ARG A 371 43.49 32.71 21.90
C ARG A 371 43.75 34.09 22.50
N SER A 372 42.74 34.95 22.57
CA SER A 372 42.82 36.27 23.21
C SER A 372 43.16 36.17 24.70
N ASN A 373 42.55 35.24 25.42
CA ASN A 373 42.86 35.03 26.84
C ASN A 373 44.28 34.49 27.06
N PHE A 374 44.76 33.61 26.19
CA PHE A 374 46.15 33.13 26.25
C PHE A 374 47.16 34.25 25.95
N THR A 375 46.85 35.19 25.05
CA THR A 375 47.73 36.35 24.81
C THR A 375 47.72 37.33 25.98
N THR A 376 46.61 37.51 26.69
CA THR A 376 46.57 38.39 27.87
C THR A 376 47.28 37.81 29.09
N ASP A 377 47.32 36.48 29.26
CA ASP A 377 48.10 35.84 30.34
C ASP A 377 49.61 35.85 30.06
N PHE A 378 50.02 35.89 28.79
CA PHE A 378 51.44 35.96 28.40
C PHE A 378 52.03 37.36 28.58
N ASP A 379 51.26 38.42 28.33
CA ASP A 379 51.69 39.81 28.59
C ASP A 379 51.60 40.22 30.07
N GLY A 380 50.79 39.52 30.88
CA GLY A 380 50.68 39.76 32.33
C GLY A 380 51.77 39.10 33.19
N SER A 381 52.52 38.13 32.65
CA SER A 381 53.51 37.33 33.40
C SER A 381 54.97 37.68 33.12
N HIS A 382 55.24 38.60 32.18
CA HIS A 382 56.60 38.99 31.77
C HIS A 382 56.96 40.46 32.08
N GLN A 383 56.52 40.99 33.22
CA GLN A 383 56.99 42.31 33.69
C GLN A 383 57.97 42.29 34.86
N ASN A 384 58.33 41.12 35.40
CA ASN A 384 59.41 40.99 36.38
C ASN A 384 60.08 39.64 36.22
N GLU A 385 61.24 39.60 35.56
CA GLU A 385 62.46 38.89 36.00
C GLU A 385 63.43 38.65 34.82
N TYR A 386 64.54 39.39 34.91
CA TYR A 386 65.91 39.09 34.46
C TYR A 386 66.21 38.69 33.00
N GLU A 387 66.88 39.63 32.33
CA GLU A 387 68.07 39.44 31.50
C GLU A 387 68.58 37.99 31.38
N THR A 388 68.46 37.42 30.18
CA THR A 388 69.38 36.38 29.71
C THR A 388 69.79 36.66 28.28
N GLU A 389 71.09 36.57 28.05
CA GLU A 389 71.91 37.21 27.01
C GLU A 389 71.77 36.63 25.58
N ALA A 390 70.58 36.20 25.15
CA ALA A 390 70.37 35.64 23.82
C ALA A 390 69.85 36.66 22.77
N SER A 391 69.39 37.84 23.20
CA SER A 391 68.79 38.86 22.33
C SER A 391 69.81 39.82 21.67
N LEU A 392 71.10 39.73 22.01
CA LEU A 392 72.14 40.61 21.46
C LEU A 392 72.65 40.19 20.07
N PHE A 393 72.36 38.97 19.60
CA PHE A 393 72.91 38.46 18.33
C PHE A 393 71.99 38.59 17.11
N VAL A 394 70.68 38.78 17.26
CA VAL A 394 69.75 38.86 16.10
C VAL A 394 69.45 40.29 15.68
N ALA A 395 69.70 41.29 16.53
CA ALA A 395 69.53 42.70 16.20
C ALA A 395 70.56 43.25 15.17
N LYS A 396 71.57 42.46 14.77
CA LYS A 396 72.65 42.90 13.87
C LYS A 396 72.43 42.61 12.38
N GLN A 397 71.35 41.95 11.96
CA GLN A 397 71.10 41.66 10.54
C GLN A 397 70.04 42.54 9.85
N ARG A 398 69.47 43.54 10.54
CA ARG A 398 68.59 44.55 9.93
C ARG A 398 69.32 45.86 9.65
N SER A 399 70.27 45.85 8.73
CA SER A 399 70.72 47.08 8.08
C SER A 399 71.42 46.78 6.75
N PHE A 400 70.65 46.74 5.66
CA PHE A 400 71.02 47.35 4.36
C PHE A 400 69.76 47.43 3.48
N PRO A 401 69.43 48.62 2.93
CA PRO A 401 68.33 48.77 1.97
C PRO A 401 68.83 48.73 0.50
N SER A 402 67.92 48.26 -0.36
CA SER A 402 67.67 48.72 -1.74
C SER A 402 68.57 48.30 -2.93
N VAL A 403 67.85 47.89 -4.00
CA VAL A 403 68.12 48.03 -5.45
C VAL A 403 68.93 46.92 -6.16
N TYR A 404 68.27 46.36 -7.21
CA TYR A 404 68.72 45.82 -8.51
C TYR A 404 67.86 44.57 -8.86
N GLN A 405 66.89 44.62 -9.79
CA GLN A 405 67.05 44.37 -11.25
C GLN A 405 68.07 43.25 -11.50
N ASP A 406 67.74 42.05 -11.98
CA ASP A 406 67.07 41.73 -13.25
C ASP A 406 66.70 40.22 -13.28
N PRO A 407 65.77 39.77 -14.14
CA PRO A 407 65.44 38.36 -14.35
C PRO A 407 66.35 37.74 -15.42
N ALA A 408 66.48 36.41 -15.37
CA ALA A 408 67.27 35.55 -16.26
C ALA A 408 68.78 35.56 -16.00
N LEU A 409 69.27 34.45 -15.43
CA LEU A 409 70.53 33.81 -15.82
C LEU A 409 70.66 32.45 -15.13
N LEU A 410 70.89 31.43 -15.97
CA LEU A 410 71.55 30.15 -15.68
C LEU A 410 70.67 29.14 -14.92
N ASP A 411 69.97 28.21 -15.57
CA ASP A 411 70.42 27.20 -16.53
C ASP A 411 71.57 26.32 -15.99
N VAL A 412 71.46 25.02 -16.30
CA VAL A 412 72.50 23.98 -16.16
C VAL A 412 72.71 23.47 -14.71
N SER A 413 72.76 22.18 -14.36
CA SER A 413 72.49 20.90 -15.00
C SER A 413 72.89 19.79 -14.00
N VAL A 414 72.37 18.57 -14.22
CA VAL A 414 73.15 17.30 -14.13
C VAL A 414 73.49 16.75 -12.74
N ASP A 415 72.69 15.73 -12.41
CA ASP A 415 73.12 14.35 -12.13
C ASP A 415 73.76 13.90 -10.80
N ARG A 416 73.27 12.71 -10.47
CA ARG A 416 73.96 11.49 -10.00
C ARG A 416 74.13 11.23 -8.50
N TRP A 417 73.56 10.07 -8.16
CA TRP A 417 74.08 8.98 -7.31
C TRP A 417 74.04 9.28 -5.80
N ASN A 418 73.49 8.44 -4.92
CA ASN A 418 73.13 7.02 -4.94
C ASN A 418 71.86 6.82 -4.11
#